data_AF-A0A7R9NC60-F1
#
_entry.id   AF-A0A7R9NC60-F1
#
_cell.length_a   1.000
_cell.length_b   1.000
_cell.length_c   1.000
_cell.angle_alpha   90.00
_cell.angle_beta   90.00
_cell.angle_gamma   90.00
#
_symmetry.space_group_name_H-M   'P 1'
#
loop_
_entity.id
_entity.type
_entity.pdbx_description
1 polymer ?
#
loop_
_entity_poly.entity_id
_entity_poly.type
_entity_poly.pdbx_seq_one_letter_code
_entity_poly.pdbx_strand_id
1 'polypeptide(L)'
;MPSQLSETLGKYREALDNSRDRYERIKRERFESSEQFYNSFFKRLIKIYDIKDFNKVKMLAEQFFQTDRIRFAAVDGSCYKRELQEYMVFFGAAYPIRGSIDFSKSDKRFVYEPWSPDEDVSMVAYVPVPFAELDETIGEPFVVSDDQKINLSGIHVQLMELAEVFQAYMLIKSSDLRPKILLWDQSMSSVMNSNDVNYKRIGLIGYRYQMRPLTAQDIIIAYSHPHNKELGIPSRKEYRRYNYVLWKLQNGSPQSISSLAADLGVSERELLFRINYLTGERLKSDDPLKQNDPIAYVKGDNLYFNEDYEGSWEYSIGLFEHICKELFKDKKPDALIYKKKNPEGEVEETWVSPNDFKFLISVGLRALIEECWKHDVLLIGIVKDSSSKYLTRNYMGVMDHIGKYENMPHVLLPWSDRDFLETLPWIDDSITAPWSTIEFDSVFMTLHIEKDENGNKKILGVRGNIVAPPERLFARSLAQFYLNRSKKSLLYGHVIFIDRLVIPKIDNLENVTIDQNKEILGVVEPIVFLDKDKRNGAQDLMMYILDLLTRNLYPEVIGYPDPLHKADWGAKSLYKKIKPIIDSSDISLRSNPAHKTFRQLREEIRRI
;
A
#
# COMPACT_ATOMS: atom_id res chain seq x y z
N MET A 1 -46.86 -22.60 -28.85
CA MET A 1 -46.60 -21.96 -27.54
C MET A 1 -45.12 -21.66 -27.46
N PRO A 2 -44.69 -20.42 -27.16
CA PRO A 2 -43.26 -20.12 -26.97
C PRO A 2 -42.71 -20.99 -25.83
N SER A 3 -41.47 -21.48 -25.99
CA SER A 3 -40.82 -22.28 -24.94
C SER A 3 -40.61 -21.44 -23.68
N GLN A 4 -40.67 -22.07 -22.50
CA GLN A 4 -40.40 -21.39 -21.22
C GLN A 4 -39.05 -20.65 -21.24
N LEU A 5 -38.05 -21.18 -21.95
CA LEU A 5 -36.75 -20.55 -22.14
C LEU A 5 -36.84 -19.20 -22.88
N SER A 6 -37.71 -19.09 -23.89
CA SER A 6 -37.93 -17.85 -24.64
C SER A 6 -38.60 -16.77 -23.78
N GLU A 7 -39.49 -17.16 -22.87
CA GLU A 7 -40.12 -16.24 -21.92
C GLU A 7 -39.10 -15.76 -20.87
N THR A 8 -38.25 -16.66 -20.35
CA THR A 8 -37.17 -16.29 -19.42
C THR A 8 -36.16 -15.33 -20.06
N LEU A 9 -35.75 -15.60 -21.30
CA LEU A 9 -34.84 -14.70 -22.04
C LEU A 9 -35.49 -13.35 -22.34
N GLY A 10 -36.80 -13.32 -22.65
CA GLY A 10 -37.57 -12.08 -22.81
C GLY A 10 -37.60 -11.23 -21.54
N LYS A 11 -37.94 -11.84 -20.40
CA LYS A 11 -37.94 -11.17 -19.09
C LYS A 11 -36.56 -10.67 -18.68
N TYR A 12 -35.50 -11.44 -18.96
CA TYR A 12 -34.13 -11.01 -18.70
C TYR A 12 -33.75 -9.77 -19.54
N ARG A 13 -34.12 -9.76 -20.83
CA ARG A 13 -33.90 -8.60 -21.70
C ARG A 13 -34.65 -7.36 -21.20
N GLU A 14 -35.92 -7.49 -20.84
CA GLU A 14 -36.71 -6.38 -20.28
C GLU A 14 -36.07 -5.85 -18.97
N ALA A 15 -35.61 -6.74 -18.11
CA ALA A 15 -34.90 -6.34 -16.88
C ALA A 15 -33.59 -5.59 -17.19
N LEU A 16 -32.84 -6.01 -18.21
CA LEU A 16 -31.63 -5.31 -18.66
C LEU A 16 -31.93 -3.93 -19.25
N ASP A 17 -32.93 -3.82 -20.13
CA ASP A 17 -33.33 -2.55 -20.74
C ASP A 17 -33.82 -1.57 -19.64
N ASN A 18 -34.71 -2.02 -18.74
CA ASN A 18 -35.16 -1.21 -17.59
C ASN A 18 -34.00 -0.76 -16.68
N SER A 19 -33.02 -1.64 -16.44
CA SER A 19 -31.85 -1.31 -15.62
C SER A 19 -30.93 -0.31 -16.31
N ARG A 20 -30.74 -0.44 -17.63
CA ARG A 20 -29.97 0.50 -18.46
C ARG A 20 -30.62 1.88 -18.45
N ASP A 21 -31.91 1.98 -18.71
CA ASP A 21 -32.62 3.26 -18.78
C ASP A 21 -32.60 3.96 -17.40
N ARG A 22 -32.77 3.20 -16.32
CA ARG A 22 -32.60 3.73 -14.95
C ARG A 22 -31.18 4.23 -14.71
N TYR A 23 -30.17 3.48 -15.13
CA TYR A 23 -28.76 3.84 -14.97
C TYR A 23 -28.42 5.11 -15.75
N GLU A 24 -28.89 5.24 -17.00
CA GLU A 24 -28.67 6.42 -17.83
C GLU A 24 -29.32 7.68 -17.24
N ARG A 25 -30.54 7.56 -16.70
CA ARG A 25 -31.19 8.67 -16.00
C ARG A 25 -30.38 9.14 -14.79
N ILE A 26 -29.97 8.22 -13.92
CA ILE A 26 -29.15 8.53 -12.74
C ILE A 26 -27.81 9.15 -13.16
N LYS A 27 -27.20 8.64 -14.24
CA LYS A 27 -25.93 9.15 -14.76
C LYS A 27 -26.08 10.59 -15.25
N ARG A 28 -27.20 10.94 -15.91
CA ARG A 28 -27.48 12.32 -16.35
C ARG A 28 -27.66 13.28 -15.16
N GLU A 29 -28.47 12.91 -14.18
CA GLU A 29 -28.68 13.70 -12.96
C GLU A 29 -27.36 13.97 -12.20
N ARG A 30 -26.50 12.95 -12.11
CA ARG A 30 -25.18 13.09 -11.49
C ARG A 30 -24.20 13.90 -12.34
N PHE A 31 -24.33 13.88 -13.66
CA PHE A 31 -23.53 14.72 -14.55
C PHE A 31 -23.86 16.21 -14.34
N GLU A 32 -25.14 16.56 -14.32
CA GLU A 32 -25.61 17.93 -14.02
C GLU A 32 -25.15 18.39 -12.62
N SER A 33 -25.25 17.50 -11.62
CA SER A 33 -24.72 17.74 -10.28
C SER A 33 -23.20 17.96 -10.30
N SER A 34 -22.47 17.21 -11.13
CA SER A 34 -21.00 17.34 -11.26
C SER A 34 -20.62 18.68 -11.88
N GLU A 35 -21.38 19.15 -12.89
CA GLU A 35 -21.18 20.46 -13.51
C GLU A 35 -21.40 21.60 -12.51
N GLN A 36 -22.51 21.56 -11.75
CA GLN A 36 -22.77 22.54 -10.70
C GLN A 36 -21.63 22.56 -9.68
N PHE A 37 -21.25 21.38 -9.19
CA PHE A 37 -20.19 21.22 -8.18
C PHE A 37 -18.83 21.70 -8.66
N TYR A 38 -18.51 21.40 -9.92
CA TYR A 38 -17.27 21.80 -10.55
C TYR A 38 -17.15 23.32 -10.67
N ASN A 39 -18.17 23.94 -11.25
CA ASN A 39 -18.16 25.37 -11.56
C ASN A 39 -18.20 26.24 -10.30
N SER A 40 -18.95 25.84 -9.27
CA SER A 40 -19.06 26.65 -8.05
C SER A 40 -17.90 26.48 -7.08
N PHE A 41 -17.21 25.34 -7.10
CA PHE A 41 -16.25 24.99 -6.06
C PHE A 41 -15.03 24.22 -6.59
N PHE A 42 -15.22 23.05 -7.22
CA PHE A 42 -14.13 22.09 -7.41
C PHE A 42 -13.06 22.55 -8.40
N LYS A 43 -13.38 23.47 -9.32
CA LYS A 43 -12.41 24.03 -10.27
C LYS A 43 -11.16 24.63 -9.61
N ARG A 44 -11.28 25.16 -8.39
CA ARG A 44 -10.13 25.67 -7.61
C ARG A 44 -9.20 24.59 -7.07
N LEU A 45 -9.60 23.33 -7.16
CA LEU A 45 -8.83 22.16 -6.72
C LEU A 45 -8.18 21.41 -7.88
N ILE A 46 -8.31 21.91 -9.11
CA ILE A 46 -7.69 21.32 -10.32
C ILE A 46 -6.47 22.13 -10.75
N LYS A 47 -5.34 21.44 -10.87
CA LYS A 47 -4.08 21.94 -11.41
C LYS A 47 -3.92 21.46 -12.85
N ILE A 48 -3.71 22.39 -13.76
CA ILE A 48 -3.40 22.12 -15.17
C ILE A 48 -1.93 22.48 -15.39
N TYR A 49 -1.17 21.59 -16.01
CA TYR A 49 0.28 21.77 -16.16
C TYR A 49 0.64 22.13 -17.60
N ASP A 50 1.26 23.30 -17.80
CA ASP A 50 1.87 23.64 -19.08
C ASP A 50 3.27 23.04 -19.18
N ILE A 51 3.35 21.90 -19.85
CA ILE A 51 4.58 21.12 -20.02
C ILE A 51 5.56 21.77 -21.01
N LYS A 52 5.19 22.88 -21.66
CA LYS A 52 6.12 23.66 -22.48
C LYS A 52 7.10 24.45 -21.62
N ASP A 53 6.77 24.71 -20.36
CA ASP A 53 7.66 25.35 -19.40
C ASP A 53 8.67 24.35 -18.80
N PHE A 54 9.58 23.87 -19.65
CA PHE A 54 10.64 22.96 -19.25
C PHE A 54 11.60 23.59 -18.23
N ASN A 55 11.78 24.91 -18.28
CA ASN A 55 12.74 25.61 -17.42
C ASN A 55 12.35 25.52 -15.95
N LYS A 56 11.06 25.71 -15.62
CA LYS A 56 10.57 25.58 -14.24
C LYS A 56 10.86 24.19 -13.68
N VAL A 57 10.63 23.16 -14.49
CA VAL A 57 10.82 21.76 -14.06
C VAL A 57 12.30 21.44 -13.93
N LYS A 58 13.11 21.85 -14.90
CA LYS A 58 14.56 21.69 -14.85
C LYS A 58 15.12 22.29 -13.57
N MET A 59 14.70 23.50 -13.21
CA MET A 59 15.10 24.13 -11.94
C MET A 59 14.68 23.31 -10.72
N LEU A 60 13.45 22.80 -10.67
CA LEU A 60 12.98 21.95 -9.55
C LEU A 60 13.76 20.64 -9.47
N ALA A 61 14.02 20.00 -10.61
CA ALA A 61 14.77 18.75 -10.70
C ALA A 61 16.23 18.96 -10.27
N GLU A 62 16.88 20.02 -10.74
CA GLU A 62 18.24 20.40 -10.35
C GLU A 62 18.33 20.71 -8.85
N GLN A 63 17.38 21.49 -8.31
CA GLN A 63 17.32 21.81 -6.88
C GLN A 63 17.16 20.56 -6.02
N PHE A 64 16.32 19.61 -6.46
CA PHE A 64 16.01 18.43 -5.67
C PHE A 64 17.06 17.33 -5.82
N PHE A 65 17.34 16.89 -7.05
CA PHE A 65 18.23 15.76 -7.34
C PHE A 65 19.70 16.14 -7.38
N GLN A 66 20.02 17.44 -7.49
CA GLN A 66 21.40 17.97 -7.58
C GLN A 66 22.19 17.40 -8.78
N THR A 67 21.48 16.92 -9.80
CA THR A 67 22.05 16.38 -11.03
C THR A 67 21.05 16.47 -12.18
N ASP A 68 21.55 16.69 -13.39
CA ASP A 68 20.72 16.78 -14.59
C ASP A 68 20.31 15.41 -15.11
N ARG A 69 21.10 14.37 -14.84
CA ARG A 69 20.83 13.02 -15.31
C ARG A 69 20.51 12.12 -14.14
N ILE A 70 19.27 11.66 -14.11
CA ILE A 70 18.79 10.78 -13.04
C ILE A 70 18.36 9.43 -13.59
N ARG A 71 18.49 8.40 -12.75
CA ARG A 71 17.94 7.08 -13.03
C ARG A 71 16.53 6.97 -12.44
N PHE A 72 15.66 6.25 -13.13
CA PHE A 72 14.38 5.81 -12.61
C PHE A 72 14.32 4.29 -12.62
N ALA A 73 13.47 3.74 -11.75
CA ALA A 73 13.06 2.36 -11.81
C ALA A 73 11.53 2.24 -11.69
N ALA A 74 10.97 1.18 -12.25
CA ALA A 74 9.57 0.82 -12.13
C ALA A 74 9.47 -0.65 -11.72
N VAL A 75 8.66 -0.96 -10.71
CA VAL A 75 8.47 -2.31 -10.19
C VAL A 75 7.00 -2.69 -10.28
N ASP A 76 6.76 -3.89 -10.79
CA ASP A 76 5.45 -4.53 -10.81
C ASP A 76 5.61 -6.04 -10.63
N GLY A 77 4.53 -6.70 -10.23
CA GLY A 77 4.49 -8.12 -9.88
C GLY A 77 3.47 -8.93 -10.67
N SER A 78 3.63 -10.25 -10.57
CA SER A 78 2.64 -11.19 -11.06
C SER A 78 2.54 -12.37 -10.10
N CYS A 79 1.32 -12.88 -9.92
CA CYS A 79 1.06 -14.01 -9.06
C CYS A 79 0.26 -15.09 -9.78
N TYR A 80 0.37 -16.31 -9.28
CA TYR A 80 -0.40 -17.45 -9.75
C TYR A 80 -0.61 -18.41 -8.60
N LYS A 81 -1.74 -19.13 -8.63
CA LYS A 81 -1.99 -20.24 -7.72
C LYS A 81 -2.55 -21.41 -8.49
N ARG A 82 -2.13 -22.61 -8.13
CA ARG A 82 -2.61 -23.85 -8.71
C ARG A 82 -2.86 -24.87 -7.61
N GLU A 83 -4.09 -25.36 -7.58
CA GLU A 83 -4.44 -26.53 -6.80
C GLU A 83 -4.00 -27.78 -7.58
N LEU A 84 -3.17 -28.61 -6.94
CA LEU A 84 -2.78 -29.94 -7.39
C LEU A 84 -3.51 -30.99 -6.53
N GLN A 85 -3.27 -32.28 -6.79
CA GLN A 85 -3.98 -33.34 -6.08
C GLN A 85 -3.75 -33.35 -4.56
N GLU A 86 -2.54 -33.03 -4.09
CA GLU A 86 -2.17 -33.07 -2.66
C GLU A 86 -1.51 -31.78 -2.15
N TYR A 87 -1.28 -30.82 -3.06
CA TYR A 87 -0.53 -29.60 -2.78
C TYR A 87 -1.25 -28.40 -3.37
N MET A 88 -1.06 -27.25 -2.73
CA MET A 88 -1.30 -25.95 -3.36
C MET A 88 0.04 -25.33 -3.74
N VAL A 89 0.21 -24.97 -5.01
CA VAL A 89 1.41 -24.26 -5.48
C VAL A 89 1.08 -22.78 -5.59
N PHE A 90 1.80 -21.96 -4.82
CA PHE A 90 1.75 -20.51 -4.92
C PHE A 90 2.94 -20.00 -5.71
N PHE A 91 2.72 -19.01 -6.55
CA PHE A 91 3.76 -18.31 -7.28
C PHE A 91 3.60 -16.81 -7.09
N GLY A 92 4.71 -16.16 -6.78
CA GLY A 92 4.82 -14.71 -6.71
C GLY A 92 6.13 -14.28 -7.35
N ALA A 93 6.06 -13.26 -8.18
CA ALA A 93 7.22 -12.67 -8.82
C ALA A 93 7.12 -11.16 -8.92
N ALA A 94 8.26 -10.49 -8.93
CA ALA A 94 8.39 -9.08 -9.24
C ALA A 94 9.47 -8.84 -10.29
N TYR A 95 9.23 -7.87 -11.17
CA TYR A 95 10.14 -7.52 -12.25
C TYR A 95 10.42 -6.02 -12.27
N PRO A 96 11.69 -5.61 -12.13
CA PRO A 96 12.09 -4.21 -12.23
C PRO A 96 12.44 -3.81 -13.68
N ILE A 97 12.03 -2.62 -14.09
CA ILE A 97 12.52 -1.91 -15.27
C ILE A 97 13.34 -0.70 -14.82
N ARG A 98 14.42 -0.39 -15.53
CA ARG A 98 15.26 0.78 -15.27
C ARG A 98 15.42 1.65 -16.50
N GLY A 99 15.76 2.91 -16.27
CA GLY A 99 16.17 3.84 -17.31
C GLY A 99 16.73 5.13 -16.74
N SER A 100 17.06 6.07 -17.62
CA SER A 100 17.51 7.40 -17.24
C SER A 100 16.74 8.51 -17.94
N ILE A 101 16.58 9.62 -17.21
CA ILE A 101 16.04 10.90 -17.68
C ILE A 101 17.21 11.89 -17.68
N ASP A 102 17.33 12.66 -18.76
CA ASP A 102 18.33 13.71 -18.90
C ASP A 102 17.62 15.07 -18.99
N PHE A 103 17.61 15.82 -17.88
CA PHE A 103 17.04 17.16 -17.77
C PHE A 103 17.92 18.25 -18.40
N SER A 104 19.14 17.92 -18.86
CA SER A 104 19.95 18.91 -19.59
C SER A 104 19.35 19.24 -20.95
N LYS A 105 18.57 18.32 -21.53
CA LYS A 105 17.97 18.45 -22.85
C LYS A 105 16.46 18.60 -22.78
N SER A 106 15.91 19.48 -23.61
CA SER A 106 14.47 19.75 -23.66
C SER A 106 13.68 18.70 -24.44
N ASP A 107 14.34 17.81 -25.19
CA ASP A 107 13.70 16.71 -25.88
C ASP A 107 13.29 15.65 -24.85
N LYS A 108 12.07 15.80 -24.33
CA LYS A 108 11.32 14.90 -23.42
C LYS A 108 11.50 13.41 -23.73
N ARG A 109 12.66 12.84 -23.42
CA ARG A 109 13.05 11.50 -23.81
C ARG A 109 13.82 10.89 -22.67
N PHE A 110 13.24 9.85 -22.12
CA PHE A 110 13.94 8.92 -21.27
C PHE A 110 14.46 7.75 -22.10
N VAL A 111 15.51 7.10 -21.61
CA VAL A 111 16.13 5.94 -22.25
C VAL A 111 16.06 4.76 -21.29
N TYR A 112 15.60 3.61 -21.78
CA TYR A 112 15.66 2.37 -21.00
C TYR A 112 17.09 1.86 -20.90
N GLU A 113 17.46 1.39 -19.73
CA GLU A 113 18.74 0.74 -19.48
C GLU A 113 18.49 -0.78 -19.47
N PRO A 114 19.06 -1.53 -20.42
CA PRO A 114 18.91 -2.98 -20.43
C PRO A 114 19.66 -3.58 -19.23
N TRP A 115 19.09 -4.66 -18.70
CA TRP A 115 19.78 -5.51 -17.73
C TRP A 115 20.85 -6.33 -18.43
N SER A 116 21.95 -6.62 -17.74
CA SER A 116 22.93 -7.58 -18.26
C SER A 116 22.29 -8.96 -18.36
N PRO A 117 22.56 -9.76 -19.42
CA PRO A 117 22.03 -11.13 -19.53
C PRO A 117 22.37 -12.03 -18.33
N ASP A 118 23.45 -11.73 -17.62
CA ASP A 118 23.93 -12.49 -16.46
C ASP A 118 23.30 -12.05 -15.12
N GLU A 119 22.51 -10.97 -15.10
CA GLU A 119 21.86 -10.49 -13.88
C GLU A 119 20.49 -11.18 -13.69
N ASP A 120 20.33 -12.00 -12.64
CA ASP A 120 18.98 -12.39 -12.18
C ASP A 120 18.35 -11.22 -11.43
N VAL A 121 17.61 -10.42 -12.20
CA VAL A 121 16.96 -9.19 -11.73
C VAL A 121 15.54 -9.43 -11.25
N SER A 122 15.06 -10.66 -11.38
CA SER A 122 13.69 -11.03 -11.04
C SER A 122 13.60 -11.66 -9.66
N MET A 123 12.69 -11.17 -8.83
CA MET A 123 12.31 -11.90 -7.63
C MET A 123 11.26 -12.91 -8.04
N VAL A 124 11.53 -14.20 -7.83
CA VAL A 124 10.63 -15.29 -8.21
C VAL A 124 10.65 -16.32 -7.11
N ALA A 125 9.47 -16.68 -6.62
CA ALA A 125 9.26 -17.82 -5.73
C ALA A 125 8.09 -18.66 -6.23
N TYR A 126 8.24 -19.98 -6.15
CA TYR A 126 7.14 -20.94 -6.26
C TYR A 126 7.20 -21.88 -5.06
N VAL A 127 6.09 -22.01 -4.36
CA VAL A 127 6.02 -22.63 -3.04
C VAL A 127 4.94 -23.71 -3.07
N PRO A 128 5.31 -25.00 -3.17
CA PRO A 128 4.37 -26.10 -3.00
C PRO A 128 4.10 -26.32 -1.50
N VAL A 129 2.84 -26.20 -1.08
CA VAL A 129 2.42 -26.43 0.31
C VAL A 129 1.44 -27.61 0.35
N PRO A 130 1.74 -28.70 1.07
CA PRO A 130 0.80 -29.81 1.31
C PRO A 130 -0.51 -29.34 1.96
N PHE A 131 -1.64 -29.97 1.63
CA PHE A 131 -2.92 -29.63 2.26
C PHE A 131 -2.93 -29.87 3.78
N ALA A 132 -2.23 -30.92 4.26
CA ALA A 132 -2.14 -31.21 5.69
C ALA A 132 -1.51 -30.05 6.50
N GLU A 133 -0.50 -29.41 5.93
CA GLU A 133 0.24 -28.32 6.58
C GLU A 133 -0.47 -26.96 6.42
N LEU A 134 -1.30 -26.81 5.38
CA LEU A 134 -2.22 -25.68 5.25
C LEU A 134 -3.21 -25.68 6.43
N ASP A 135 -3.84 -26.81 6.73
CA ASP A 135 -4.84 -26.88 7.80
C ASP A 135 -4.26 -26.52 9.18
N GLU A 136 -3.01 -26.89 9.46
CA GLU A 136 -2.30 -26.54 10.71
C GLU A 136 -1.96 -25.06 10.83
N THR A 137 -1.62 -24.39 9.72
CA THR A 137 -1.36 -22.93 9.72
C THR A 137 -2.64 -22.08 9.84
N ILE A 138 -3.82 -22.71 9.73
CA ILE A 138 -5.11 -22.01 9.54
C ILE A 138 -6.06 -22.22 10.75
N GLY A 139 -5.89 -23.29 11.52
CA GLY A 139 -6.76 -23.69 12.63
C GLY A 139 -7.91 -24.60 12.17
N GLU A 140 -8.47 -25.38 13.09
CA GLU A 140 -9.32 -26.57 12.83
C GLU A 140 -10.37 -26.42 11.69
N PRO A 141 -10.51 -27.44 10.81
CA PRO A 141 -11.32 -27.40 9.60
C PRO A 141 -12.85 -27.57 9.80
N PHE A 142 -13.35 -27.76 11.03
CA PHE A 142 -14.76 -28.15 11.23
C PHE A 142 -15.75 -26.99 11.47
N VAL A 143 -15.29 -25.76 11.60
CA VAL A 143 -16.16 -24.57 11.57
C VAL A 143 -15.51 -23.52 10.68
N VAL A 144 -15.48 -23.80 9.38
CA VAL A 144 -14.95 -22.83 8.41
C VAL A 144 -15.93 -21.68 8.31
N SER A 145 -15.64 -20.58 9.01
CA SER A 145 -16.24 -19.29 8.70
C SER A 145 -15.73 -18.83 7.33
N ASP A 146 -16.58 -18.16 6.55
CA ASP A 146 -16.24 -17.69 5.20
C ASP A 146 -14.94 -16.86 5.18
N ASP A 147 -14.61 -16.16 6.28
CA ASP A 147 -13.39 -15.38 6.46
C ASP A 147 -12.08 -16.21 6.42
N GLN A 148 -12.06 -17.46 6.88
CA GLN A 148 -10.84 -18.30 6.86
C GLN A 148 -10.60 -18.96 5.50
N LYS A 149 -11.65 -19.34 4.76
CA LYS A 149 -11.56 -19.77 3.36
C LYS A 149 -11.05 -18.65 2.44
N ILE A 150 -11.42 -17.40 2.74
CA ILE A 150 -10.93 -16.21 2.04
C ILE A 150 -9.42 -16.01 2.28
N ASN A 151 -8.87 -16.43 3.44
CA ASN A 151 -7.47 -16.21 3.79
C ASN A 151 -6.48 -17.11 3.03
N LEU A 152 -6.85 -18.40 2.82
CA LEU A 152 -6.15 -19.32 1.90
C LEU A 152 -6.04 -18.76 0.48
N SER A 153 -7.06 -18.01 0.08
CA SER A 153 -7.16 -17.51 -1.27
C SER A 153 -6.14 -16.41 -1.57
N GLY A 154 -5.44 -15.83 -0.57
CA GLY A 154 -4.62 -14.62 -0.70
C GLY A 154 -3.08 -14.80 -0.66
N ILE A 155 -2.53 -15.96 -0.27
CA ILE A 155 -1.07 -16.15 -0.09
C ILE A 155 -0.26 -15.74 -1.33
N HIS A 156 -0.69 -16.17 -2.53
CA HIS A 156 -0.04 -15.78 -3.79
C HIS A 156 0.04 -14.26 -4.01
N VAL A 157 -0.96 -13.48 -3.57
CA VAL A 157 -0.94 -12.01 -3.66
C VAL A 157 0.08 -11.44 -2.68
N GLN A 158 0.11 -11.96 -1.45
CA GLN A 158 1.07 -11.52 -0.43
C GLN A 158 2.51 -11.87 -0.83
N LEU A 159 2.72 -13.03 -1.44
CA LEU A 159 4.04 -13.45 -1.94
C LEU A 159 4.52 -12.53 -3.06
N MET A 160 3.63 -12.13 -3.97
CA MET A 160 3.93 -11.14 -5.02
C MET A 160 4.22 -9.76 -4.44
N GLU A 161 3.40 -9.28 -3.50
CA GLU A 161 3.60 -8.00 -2.81
C GLU A 161 4.92 -7.98 -2.03
N LEU A 162 5.27 -9.09 -1.36
CA LEU A 162 6.57 -9.26 -0.70
C LEU A 162 7.72 -9.20 -1.71
N ALA A 163 7.57 -9.84 -2.87
CA ALA A 163 8.57 -9.78 -3.94
C ALA A 163 8.75 -8.36 -4.47
N GLU A 164 7.67 -7.61 -4.67
CA GLU A 164 7.68 -6.20 -5.12
C GLU A 164 8.39 -5.31 -4.10
N VAL A 165 8.01 -5.39 -2.82
CA VAL A 165 8.61 -4.60 -1.74
C VAL A 165 10.10 -4.94 -1.58
N PHE A 166 10.46 -6.22 -1.60
CA PHE A 166 11.86 -6.63 -1.50
C PHE A 166 12.66 -6.17 -2.73
N GLN A 167 12.10 -6.28 -3.93
CA GLN A 167 12.74 -5.78 -5.15
C GLN A 167 12.96 -4.27 -5.09
N ALA A 168 11.94 -3.50 -4.73
CA ALA A 168 12.02 -2.05 -4.55
C ALA A 168 13.08 -1.67 -3.50
N TYR A 169 13.06 -2.31 -2.33
CA TYR A 169 14.03 -2.11 -1.26
C TYR A 169 15.47 -2.35 -1.75
N MET A 170 15.73 -3.48 -2.41
CA MET A 170 17.07 -3.81 -2.93
C MET A 170 17.56 -2.83 -4.00
N LEU A 171 16.66 -2.28 -4.83
CA LEU A 171 17.01 -1.24 -5.82
C LEU A 171 17.49 0.04 -5.15
N ILE A 172 16.82 0.48 -4.08
CA ILE A 172 17.18 1.71 -3.36
C ILE A 172 18.42 1.51 -2.50
N LYS A 173 18.55 0.35 -1.85
CA LYS A 173 19.71 0.05 -1.00
C LYS A 173 21.02 0.00 -1.79
N SER A 174 20.98 -0.45 -3.05
CA SER A 174 22.16 -0.54 -3.93
C SER A 174 22.78 0.84 -4.22
N SER A 175 24.07 1.03 -3.93
CA SER A 175 24.76 2.32 -4.10
C SER A 175 24.97 2.74 -5.54
N ASP A 176 25.41 1.81 -6.39
CA ASP A 176 25.98 2.15 -7.70
C ASP A 176 24.91 2.39 -8.77
N LEU A 177 23.74 1.78 -8.58
CA LEU A 177 22.63 1.79 -9.52
C LEU A 177 21.34 2.37 -8.92
N ARG A 178 21.46 3.11 -7.81
CA ARG A 178 20.32 3.69 -7.11
C ARG A 178 19.47 4.58 -8.03
N PRO A 179 18.18 4.29 -8.23
CA PRO A 179 17.30 5.21 -8.92
C PRO A 179 16.94 6.39 -8.01
N LYS A 180 16.75 7.57 -8.59
CA LYS A 180 16.23 8.77 -7.91
C LYS A 180 14.72 8.88 -8.00
N ILE A 181 14.10 8.11 -8.89
CA ILE A 181 12.65 7.94 -8.99
C ILE A 181 12.33 6.45 -8.96
N LEU A 182 11.42 6.05 -8.08
CA LEU A 182 10.92 4.69 -8.03
C LEU A 182 9.41 4.71 -8.24
N LEU A 183 8.95 4.06 -9.30
CA LEU A 183 7.55 3.84 -9.60
C LEU A 183 7.13 2.45 -9.12
N TRP A 184 5.95 2.35 -8.53
CA TRP A 184 5.37 1.08 -8.06
C TRP A 184 3.89 0.98 -8.45
N ASP A 185 3.44 -0.12 -9.06
CA ASP A 185 2.02 -0.31 -9.46
C ASP A 185 1.11 -0.70 -8.27
N GLN A 186 1.27 -0.02 -7.14
CA GLN A 186 0.47 -0.22 -5.93
C GLN A 186 0.23 1.11 -5.21
N SER A 187 -0.80 1.14 -4.35
CA SER A 187 -1.02 2.22 -3.39
C SER A 187 -0.27 1.92 -2.10
N MET A 188 0.82 2.65 -1.82
CA MET A 188 1.64 2.46 -0.63
C MET A 188 0.87 2.58 0.67
N SER A 189 -0.02 3.57 0.75
CA SER A 189 -0.93 3.77 1.88
C SER A 189 -1.90 2.60 2.08
N SER A 190 -2.35 1.96 0.99
CA SER A 190 -3.18 0.74 1.08
C SER A 190 -2.38 -0.48 1.54
N VAL A 191 -1.19 -0.66 0.97
CA VAL A 191 -0.25 -1.75 1.33
C VAL A 191 0.12 -1.62 2.81
N MET A 192 0.48 -0.43 3.28
CA MET A 192 0.82 -0.20 4.69
C MET A 192 -0.33 -0.52 5.64
N ASN A 193 -1.57 -0.14 5.29
CA ASN A 193 -2.74 -0.36 6.15
C ASN A 193 -3.20 -1.83 6.17
N SER A 194 -3.12 -2.53 5.03
CA SER A 194 -3.60 -3.91 4.90
C SER A 194 -2.66 -4.97 5.50
N ASN A 195 -1.37 -4.64 5.63
CA ASN A 195 -0.32 -5.49 6.19
C ASN A 195 -0.03 -5.24 7.67
N ASP A 196 -0.81 -4.37 8.32
CA ASP A 196 -0.64 -4.08 9.74
C ASP A 196 -1.40 -5.09 10.61
N VAL A 197 -0.72 -6.14 11.07
CA VAL A 197 -1.32 -7.24 11.85
C VAL A 197 -0.97 -7.13 13.33
N ASN A 198 -1.90 -7.54 14.20
CA ASN A 198 -1.64 -7.61 15.63
C ASN A 198 -0.48 -8.57 15.93
N TYR A 199 0.51 -8.15 16.73
CA TYR A 199 1.69 -8.94 17.09
C TYR A 199 1.36 -10.34 17.64
N LYS A 200 0.22 -10.51 18.32
CA LYS A 200 -0.22 -11.82 18.85
C LYS A 200 -0.53 -12.85 17.77
N ARG A 201 -0.75 -12.40 16.54
CA ARG A 201 -1.09 -13.25 15.38
C ARG A 201 0.12 -13.57 14.50
N ILE A 202 1.30 -13.10 14.88
CA ILE A 202 2.55 -13.33 14.15
C ILE A 202 3.14 -14.65 14.65
N GLY A 203 3.19 -15.65 13.78
CA GLY A 203 3.73 -16.97 14.04
C GLY A 203 5.24 -16.97 14.19
N LEU A 204 5.94 -16.07 13.48
CA LEU A 204 7.40 -15.89 13.47
C LEU A 204 8.01 -15.54 14.84
N ILE A 205 7.23 -15.24 15.88
CA ILE A 205 7.76 -15.07 17.23
C ILE A 205 8.46 -16.37 17.65
N GLY A 206 9.74 -16.26 18.02
CA GLY A 206 10.64 -17.38 18.31
C GLY A 206 11.54 -17.79 17.14
N TYR A 207 11.31 -17.29 15.91
CA TYR A 207 12.19 -17.52 14.77
C TYR A 207 13.60 -17.01 15.08
N ARG A 208 14.62 -17.82 14.83
CA ARG A 208 16.00 -17.48 15.16
C ARG A 208 16.76 -16.93 13.96
N TYR A 209 17.31 -15.73 14.12
CA TYR A 209 18.23 -15.10 13.18
C TYR A 209 19.45 -14.57 13.93
N GLN A 210 20.65 -14.81 13.43
CA GLN A 210 21.91 -14.44 14.10
C GLN A 210 21.96 -14.86 15.58
N MET A 211 21.51 -16.09 15.89
CA MET A 211 21.44 -16.65 17.25
C MET A 211 20.47 -15.97 18.23
N ARG A 212 19.74 -14.94 17.82
CA ARG A 212 18.70 -14.26 18.59
C ARG A 212 17.30 -14.67 18.10
N PRO A 213 16.34 -14.96 18.98
CA PRO A 213 14.94 -15.17 18.58
C PRO A 213 14.24 -13.82 18.32
N LEU A 214 13.36 -13.77 17.32
CA LEU A 214 12.41 -12.67 17.14
C LEU A 214 11.42 -12.65 18.31
N THR A 215 11.33 -11.51 19.00
CA THR A 215 10.43 -11.32 20.14
C THR A 215 9.19 -10.49 19.76
N ALA A 216 8.16 -10.51 20.62
CA ALA A 216 7.01 -9.61 20.46
C ALA A 216 7.41 -8.13 20.58
N GLN A 217 8.44 -7.85 21.38
CA GLN A 217 9.02 -6.52 21.56
C GLN A 217 9.64 -6.00 20.26
N ASP A 218 10.38 -6.85 19.54
CA ASP A 218 10.95 -6.50 18.23
C ASP A 218 9.86 -6.10 17.23
N ILE A 219 8.73 -6.82 17.22
CA ILE A 219 7.59 -6.52 16.34
C ILE A 219 6.98 -5.15 16.68
N ILE A 220 6.75 -4.86 17.97
CA ILE A 220 6.23 -3.56 18.41
C ILE A 220 7.17 -2.43 17.99
N ILE A 221 8.48 -2.62 18.16
CA ILE A 221 9.49 -1.66 17.75
C ILE A 221 9.45 -1.47 16.22
N ALA A 222 9.47 -2.55 15.45
CA ALA A 222 9.41 -2.51 13.98
C ALA A 222 8.15 -1.79 13.46
N TYR A 223 7.00 -1.95 14.12
CA TYR A 223 5.76 -1.26 13.75
C TYR A 223 5.70 0.22 14.15
N SER A 224 6.60 0.66 15.05
CA SER A 224 6.72 2.07 15.38
C SER A 224 7.40 2.88 14.26
N HIS A 225 8.20 2.23 13.43
CA HIS A 225 8.80 2.81 12.23
C HIS A 225 7.74 3.05 11.12
N PRO A 226 8.00 3.95 10.16
CA PRO A 226 9.24 4.70 9.99
C PRO A 226 9.28 5.94 10.89
N HIS A 227 10.48 6.46 11.19
CA HIS A 227 10.64 7.69 11.98
C HIS A 227 11.16 8.85 11.13
N ASN A 228 10.54 10.03 11.27
CA ASN A 228 11.00 11.25 10.62
C ASN A 228 10.64 12.47 11.48
N LYS A 229 11.66 13.10 12.07
CA LYS A 229 11.48 14.25 12.95
C LYS A 229 10.90 15.48 12.23
N GLU A 230 11.31 15.73 10.99
CA GLU A 230 10.86 16.90 10.21
C GLU A 230 9.38 16.78 9.83
N LEU A 231 8.92 15.56 9.55
CA LEU A 231 7.50 15.27 9.29
C LEU A 231 6.67 15.06 10.57
N GLY A 232 7.30 15.04 11.76
CA GLY A 232 6.60 14.69 13.00
C GLY A 232 6.02 13.27 12.99
N ILE A 233 6.77 12.31 12.42
CA ILE A 233 6.41 10.88 12.38
C ILE A 233 7.32 10.13 13.35
N PRO A 234 6.78 9.31 14.28
CA PRO A 234 5.35 9.07 14.53
C PRO A 234 4.63 10.28 15.11
N SER A 235 3.32 10.40 14.85
CA SER A 235 2.53 11.54 15.32
C SER A 235 1.89 11.35 16.70
N ARG A 236 1.31 12.43 17.24
CA ARG A 236 0.73 12.51 18.60
C ARG A 236 -0.71 11.99 18.71
N LYS A 237 -1.27 11.48 17.61
CA LYS A 237 -2.66 11.00 17.55
C LYS A 237 -2.92 9.89 18.58
N GLU A 238 -4.19 9.65 18.84
CA GLU A 238 -4.64 8.58 19.75
C GLU A 238 -4.14 7.20 19.32
N TYR A 239 -4.45 6.86 18.07
CA TYR A 239 -4.23 5.53 17.55
C TYR A 239 -2.73 5.25 17.47
N ARG A 240 -2.29 4.27 18.28
CA ARG A 240 -0.87 3.91 18.46
C ARG A 240 0.00 5.03 19.02
N ARG A 241 -0.53 5.81 19.96
CA ARG A 241 0.25 6.84 20.69
C ARG A 241 1.56 6.33 21.29
N TYR A 242 1.63 5.04 21.65
CA TYR A 242 2.87 4.43 22.13
C TYR A 242 4.02 4.52 21.12
N ASN A 243 3.76 4.62 19.81
CA ASN A 243 4.81 4.83 18.79
C ASN A 243 5.56 6.14 19.02
N TYR A 244 4.85 7.23 19.34
CA TYR A 244 5.48 8.52 19.63
C TYR A 244 6.36 8.46 20.90
N VAL A 245 5.85 7.80 21.94
CA VAL A 245 6.59 7.63 23.20
C VAL A 245 7.83 6.77 22.99
N LEU A 246 7.71 5.67 22.24
CA LEU A 246 8.83 4.80 21.89
C LEU A 246 9.89 5.55 21.08
N TRP A 247 9.47 6.32 20.07
CA TRP A 247 10.39 7.19 19.31
C TRP A 247 11.14 8.18 20.21
N LYS A 248 10.45 8.84 21.16
CA LYS A 248 11.09 9.75 22.13
C LYS A 248 12.14 9.03 22.98
N LEU A 249 11.81 7.84 23.48
CA LEU A 249 12.71 7.03 24.30
C LEU A 249 13.97 6.61 23.53
N GLN A 250 13.81 6.15 22.28
CA GLN A 250 14.94 5.74 21.44
C GLN A 250 15.85 6.92 21.05
N ASN A 251 15.31 8.15 20.97
CA ASN A 251 16.08 9.36 20.68
C ASN A 251 16.61 10.08 21.93
N GLY A 252 16.25 9.60 23.13
CA GLY A 252 16.67 10.18 24.39
C GLY A 252 16.03 9.45 25.57
N SER A 253 16.79 8.61 26.25
CA SER A 253 16.38 7.96 27.49
C SER A 253 17.18 8.56 28.65
N PRO A 254 16.58 8.87 29.82
CA PRO A 254 15.16 8.72 30.16
C PRO A 254 14.27 9.87 29.66
N GLN A 255 12.96 9.64 29.64
CA GLN A 255 11.92 10.66 29.43
C GLN A 255 11.04 10.81 30.69
N SER A 256 10.71 12.04 31.05
CA SER A 256 9.78 12.31 32.17
C SER A 256 8.33 12.02 31.76
N ILE A 257 7.62 11.26 32.59
CA ILE A 257 6.21 10.86 32.40
C ILE A 257 5.32 12.09 32.48
N SER A 258 5.51 12.95 33.48
CA SER A 258 4.77 14.21 33.61
C SER A 258 4.95 15.11 32.38
N SER A 259 6.17 15.22 31.84
CA SER A 259 6.46 15.97 30.62
C SER A 259 5.82 15.36 29.37
N LEU A 260 5.89 14.03 29.20
CA LEU A 260 5.25 13.33 28.08
C LEU A 260 3.73 13.45 28.14
N ALA A 261 3.13 13.34 29.32
CA ALA A 261 1.70 13.45 29.54
C ALA A 261 1.20 14.86 29.18
N ALA A 262 1.94 15.90 29.59
CA ALA A 262 1.66 17.28 29.22
C ALA A 262 1.78 17.51 27.70
N ASP A 263 2.84 17.00 27.05
CA ASP A 263 3.05 17.14 25.60
C ASP A 263 1.96 16.45 24.77
N LEU A 264 1.42 15.34 25.29
CA LEU A 264 0.34 14.57 24.68
C LEU A 264 -1.06 15.04 25.09
N GLY A 265 -1.16 16.01 26.01
CA GLY A 265 -2.44 16.54 26.50
C GLY A 265 -3.29 15.51 27.27
N VAL A 266 -2.67 14.57 27.97
CA VAL A 266 -3.36 13.53 28.77
C VAL A 266 -2.89 13.50 30.21
N SER A 267 -3.65 12.85 31.09
CA SER A 267 -3.18 12.57 32.45
C SER A 267 -2.06 11.52 32.46
N GLU A 268 -1.19 11.55 33.46
CA GLU A 268 -0.12 10.55 33.63
C GLU A 268 -0.67 9.12 33.73
N ARG A 269 -1.79 8.94 34.44
CA ARG A 269 -2.48 7.65 34.57
C ARG A 269 -2.95 7.12 33.21
N GLU A 270 -3.47 8.01 32.39
CA GLU A 270 -3.96 7.69 31.04
C GLU A 270 -2.79 7.37 30.11
N LEU A 271 -1.70 8.13 30.18
CA LEU A 271 -0.47 7.84 29.43
C LEU A 271 0.06 6.44 29.77
N LEU A 272 0.22 6.12 31.06
CA LEU A 272 0.70 4.82 31.52
C LEU A 272 -0.19 3.66 31.03
N PHE A 273 -1.51 3.87 31.01
CA PHE A 273 -2.45 2.88 30.47
C PHE A 273 -2.22 2.61 28.97
N ARG A 274 -1.89 3.65 28.19
CA ARG A 274 -1.72 3.57 26.74
C ARG A 274 -0.37 3.03 26.29
N ILE A 275 0.64 3.15 27.14
CA ILE A 275 1.99 2.61 26.87
C ILE A 275 2.21 1.25 27.54
N ASN A 276 1.13 0.58 27.97
CA ASN A 276 1.20 -0.74 28.59
C ASN A 276 1.91 -1.80 27.72
N TYR A 277 1.85 -1.67 26.38
CA TYR A 277 2.63 -2.50 25.46
C TYR A 277 4.14 -2.30 25.57
N LEU A 278 4.59 -1.13 26.03
CA LEU A 278 6.00 -0.84 26.25
C LEU A 278 6.46 -1.31 27.63
N THR A 279 5.64 -1.07 28.67
CA THR A 279 5.99 -1.37 30.07
C THR A 279 5.67 -2.80 30.50
N GLY A 280 4.86 -3.51 29.74
CA GLY A 280 4.35 -4.83 30.10
C GLY A 280 3.35 -4.80 31.27
N GLU A 281 2.96 -3.64 31.78
CA GLU A 281 2.00 -3.53 32.87
C GLU A 281 0.58 -3.89 32.41
N ARG A 282 -0.23 -4.50 33.29
CA ARG A 282 -1.65 -4.84 33.02
C ARG A 282 -1.89 -5.74 31.79
N LEU A 283 -0.83 -6.34 31.23
CA LEU A 283 -0.95 -7.42 30.25
C LEU A 283 -1.28 -8.73 30.97
N LYS A 284 -2.03 -9.60 30.30
CA LYS A 284 -2.33 -10.94 30.80
C LYS A 284 -1.04 -11.77 30.84
N SER A 285 -0.99 -12.78 31.71
CA SER A 285 0.20 -13.62 31.89
C SER A 285 0.55 -14.46 30.65
N ASP A 286 -0.43 -14.77 29.81
CA ASP A 286 -0.30 -15.51 28.55
C ASP A 286 0.10 -14.62 27.36
N ASP A 287 0.24 -13.30 27.56
CA ASP A 287 0.61 -12.38 26.50
C ASP A 287 2.07 -12.60 26.03
N PRO A 288 2.35 -12.71 24.72
CA PRO A 288 3.73 -12.86 24.24
C PRO A 288 4.70 -11.78 24.73
N LEU A 289 4.21 -10.57 25.02
CA LEU A 289 5.04 -9.50 25.60
C LEU A 289 5.49 -9.78 27.04
N LYS A 290 4.84 -10.71 27.76
CA LYS A 290 5.25 -11.13 29.12
C LYS A 290 6.36 -12.17 29.12
N GLN A 291 6.73 -12.73 27.97
CA GLN A 291 7.76 -13.77 27.87
C GLN A 291 9.19 -13.22 27.93
N ASN A 292 9.37 -11.92 27.72
CA ASN A 292 10.66 -11.24 27.79
C ASN A 292 10.52 -9.94 28.61
N ASP A 293 11.65 -9.32 28.93
CA ASP A 293 11.66 -8.05 29.64
C ASP A 293 10.94 -6.95 28.85
N PRO A 294 10.34 -5.95 29.52
CA PRO A 294 9.60 -4.90 28.84
C PRO A 294 10.52 -3.99 28.00
N ILE A 295 9.94 -3.35 26.97
CA ILE A 295 10.64 -2.39 26.09
C ILE A 295 11.07 -1.15 26.87
N ALA A 296 10.28 -0.79 27.89
CA ALA A 296 10.56 0.34 28.76
C ALA A 296 10.20 0.04 30.21
N TYR A 297 10.90 0.65 31.16
CA TYR A 297 10.62 0.51 32.60
C TYR A 297 10.46 1.87 33.28
N VAL A 298 9.61 1.90 34.31
CA VAL A 298 9.28 3.11 35.06
C VAL A 298 10.10 3.15 36.35
N LYS A 299 10.75 4.30 36.63
CA LYS A 299 11.43 4.58 37.89
C LYS A 299 11.18 6.02 38.33
N GLY A 300 10.32 6.18 39.34
CA GLY A 300 9.82 7.50 39.75
C GLY A 300 8.98 8.13 38.64
N ASP A 301 9.25 9.39 38.31
CA ASP A 301 8.63 10.11 37.17
C ASP A 301 9.32 9.80 35.83
N ASN A 302 10.30 8.90 35.77
CA ASN A 302 11.07 8.68 34.56
C ASN A 302 10.76 7.32 33.93
N LEU A 303 10.59 7.34 32.61
CA LEU A 303 10.49 6.17 31.74
C LEU A 303 11.83 5.97 31.04
N TYR A 304 12.38 4.76 31.14
CA TYR A 304 13.67 4.39 30.57
C TYR A 304 13.46 3.37 29.46
N PHE A 305 14.17 3.54 28.34
CA PHE A 305 14.30 2.51 27.32
C PHE A 305 15.15 1.36 27.82
N ASN A 306 14.75 0.12 27.52
CA ASN A 306 15.56 -1.06 27.82
C ASN A 306 16.61 -1.26 26.72
N GLU A 307 17.89 -1.17 27.12
CA GLU A 307 19.07 -1.26 26.23
C GLU A 307 19.17 -2.62 25.50
N ASP A 308 18.56 -3.70 26.03
CA ASP A 308 18.53 -5.00 25.35
C ASP A 308 17.82 -4.98 23.99
N TYR A 309 16.96 -3.97 23.77
CA TYR A 309 16.24 -3.75 22.51
C TYR A 309 16.88 -2.67 21.63
N GLU A 310 18.06 -2.18 21.99
CA GLU A 310 18.86 -1.36 21.08
C GLU A 310 19.23 -2.20 19.84
N GLY A 311 19.07 -1.62 18.65
CA GLY A 311 19.29 -2.34 17.39
C GLY A 311 18.13 -3.27 16.95
N SER A 312 17.00 -3.32 17.66
CA SER A 312 15.86 -4.19 17.29
C SER A 312 15.28 -3.88 15.90
N TRP A 313 15.37 -2.63 15.44
CA TRP A 313 14.93 -2.24 14.11
C TRP A 313 15.85 -2.81 13.02
N GLU A 314 17.16 -2.61 13.18
CA GLU A 314 18.19 -3.15 12.30
C GLU A 314 18.15 -4.68 12.26
N TYR A 315 17.91 -5.31 13.41
CA TYR A 315 17.67 -6.75 13.50
C TYR A 315 16.45 -7.19 12.68
N SER A 316 15.33 -6.48 12.78
CA SER A 316 14.11 -6.80 12.01
C SER A 316 14.32 -6.64 10.51
N ILE A 317 15.02 -5.59 10.07
CA ILE A 317 15.42 -5.42 8.66
C ILE A 317 16.31 -6.59 8.22
N GLY A 318 17.30 -6.95 9.04
CA GLY A 318 18.20 -8.07 8.76
C GLY A 318 17.47 -9.40 8.60
N LEU A 319 16.49 -9.67 9.48
CA LEU A 319 15.62 -10.85 9.39
C LEU A 319 14.81 -10.86 8.09
N PHE A 320 14.16 -9.74 7.76
CA PHE A 320 13.41 -9.57 6.50
C PHE A 320 14.30 -9.84 5.28
N GLU A 321 15.50 -9.26 5.24
CA GLU A 321 16.46 -9.47 4.16
C GLU A 321 16.91 -10.92 4.05
N HIS A 322 17.16 -11.57 5.18
CA HIS A 322 17.62 -12.95 5.21
C HIS A 322 16.58 -13.88 4.59
N ILE A 323 15.33 -13.81 5.07
CA ILE A 323 14.22 -14.63 4.56
C ILE A 323 13.99 -14.34 3.07
N CYS A 324 13.95 -13.07 2.67
CA CYS A 324 13.69 -12.71 1.27
C CYS A 324 14.84 -13.09 0.32
N LYS A 325 16.10 -13.03 0.76
CA LYS A 325 17.25 -13.49 -0.04
C LYS A 325 17.17 -15.00 -0.26
N GLU A 326 16.92 -15.78 0.80
CA GLU A 326 16.81 -17.23 0.64
C GLU A 326 15.63 -17.62 -0.26
N LEU A 327 14.49 -16.95 -0.09
CA LEU A 327 13.28 -17.22 -0.85
C LEU A 327 13.42 -16.83 -2.33
N PHE A 328 13.83 -15.60 -2.63
CA PHE A 328 13.76 -15.05 -3.98
C PHE A 328 15.08 -15.09 -4.76
N LYS A 329 16.24 -15.07 -4.09
CA LYS A 329 17.55 -15.09 -4.77
C LYS A 329 18.15 -16.49 -4.78
N ASP A 330 18.19 -17.13 -3.62
CA ASP A 330 18.74 -18.49 -3.51
C ASP A 330 17.73 -19.56 -3.95
N LYS A 331 16.48 -19.15 -4.22
CA LYS A 331 15.36 -19.98 -4.69
C LYS A 331 15.13 -21.20 -3.78
N LYS A 332 15.19 -21.00 -2.46
CA LYS A 332 14.93 -22.03 -1.45
C LYS A 332 13.49 -21.88 -0.92
N PRO A 333 12.52 -22.72 -1.34
CA PRO A 333 11.16 -22.63 -0.83
C PRO A 333 11.08 -22.90 0.68
N ASP A 334 11.97 -23.74 1.21
CA ASP A 334 12.08 -24.07 2.63
C ASP A 334 12.41 -22.86 3.52
N ALA A 335 12.78 -21.71 2.95
CA ALA A 335 12.92 -20.44 3.67
C ALA A 335 11.59 -19.99 4.32
N LEU A 336 10.47 -20.58 3.91
CA LEU A 336 9.14 -20.37 4.50
C LEU A 336 8.78 -21.40 5.57
N ILE A 337 9.68 -22.31 5.92
CA ILE A 337 9.51 -23.31 6.97
C ILE A 337 10.46 -22.95 8.11
N TYR A 338 9.95 -22.91 9.33
CA TYR A 338 10.76 -22.62 10.51
C TYR A 338 10.41 -23.54 11.67
N LYS A 339 11.39 -23.75 12.55
CA LYS A 339 11.25 -24.61 13.72
C LYS A 339 10.75 -23.82 14.91
N LYS A 340 9.63 -24.24 15.47
CA LYS A 340 9.02 -23.64 16.66
C LYS A 340 8.87 -24.70 17.75
N LYS A 341 9.07 -24.28 19.00
CA LYS A 341 8.73 -25.15 20.14
C LYS A 341 7.24 -25.04 20.43
N ASN A 342 6.54 -26.16 20.45
CA ASN A 342 5.15 -26.22 20.89
C ASN A 342 5.07 -26.04 22.42
N PRO A 343 3.86 -25.87 23.00
CA PRO A 343 3.68 -25.74 24.45
C PRO A 343 4.19 -26.94 25.26
N GLU A 344 4.31 -28.11 24.64
CA GLU A 344 4.79 -29.36 25.23
C GLU A 344 6.34 -29.46 25.18
N GLY A 345 7.00 -28.49 24.53
CA GLY A 345 8.45 -28.37 24.42
C GLY A 345 9.07 -29.11 23.23
N GLU A 346 8.25 -29.78 22.41
CA GLU A 346 8.68 -30.45 21.18
C GLU A 346 8.92 -29.43 20.07
N VAL A 347 9.87 -29.73 19.19
CA VAL A 347 10.21 -28.86 18.06
C VAL A 347 9.40 -29.31 16.85
N GLU A 348 8.46 -28.48 16.43
CA GLU A 348 7.64 -28.66 15.23
C GLU A 348 8.17 -27.77 14.10
N GLU A 349 8.07 -28.26 12.87
CA GLU A 349 8.29 -27.46 11.67
C GLU A 349 6.96 -26.80 11.28
N THR A 350 6.97 -25.49 11.11
CA THR A 350 5.77 -24.69 10.84
C THR A 350 5.99 -23.79 9.63
N TRP A 351 4.96 -23.63 8.82
CA TRP A 351 4.97 -22.71 7.69
C TRP A 351 4.75 -21.26 8.10
N VAL A 352 5.33 -20.36 7.32
CA VAL A 352 5.02 -18.92 7.36
C VAL A 352 3.53 -18.73 7.06
N SER A 353 2.82 -18.18 8.04
CA SER A 353 1.39 -17.91 7.94
C SER A 353 1.10 -16.65 7.09
N PRO A 354 -0.16 -16.44 6.65
CA PRO A 354 -0.54 -15.18 6.00
C PRO A 354 -0.23 -13.92 6.82
N ASN A 355 -0.26 -14.00 8.16
CA ASN A 355 0.10 -12.86 9.02
C ASN A 355 1.61 -12.64 9.08
N ASP A 356 2.41 -13.70 8.94
CA ASP A 356 3.87 -13.59 8.87
C ASP A 356 4.31 -12.93 7.57
N PHE A 357 3.66 -13.24 6.44
CA PHE A 357 3.86 -12.48 5.19
C PHE A 357 3.55 -11.00 5.38
N LYS A 358 2.41 -10.67 6.01
CA LYS A 358 2.04 -9.28 6.30
C LYS A 358 3.09 -8.58 7.16
N PHE A 359 3.62 -9.25 8.18
CA PHE A 359 4.70 -8.73 9.00
C PHE A 359 5.95 -8.42 8.16
N LEU A 360 6.40 -9.36 7.32
CA LEU A 360 7.57 -9.17 6.46
C LEU A 360 7.37 -8.02 5.45
N ILE A 361 6.21 -7.94 4.81
CA ILE A 361 5.84 -6.83 3.92
C ILE A 361 5.87 -5.50 4.68
N SER A 362 5.30 -5.48 5.88
CA SER A 362 5.22 -4.29 6.75
C SER A 362 6.60 -3.78 7.18
N VAL A 363 7.54 -4.68 7.50
CA VAL A 363 8.95 -4.37 7.78
C VAL A 363 9.65 -3.87 6.52
N GLY A 364 9.54 -4.59 5.40
CA GLY A 364 10.18 -4.22 4.14
C GLY A 364 9.74 -2.86 3.61
N LEU A 365 8.44 -2.54 3.71
CA LEU A 365 7.90 -1.25 3.30
C LEU A 365 8.45 -0.10 4.16
N ARG A 366 8.54 -0.30 5.48
CA ARG A 366 9.10 0.70 6.40
C ARG A 366 10.58 0.94 6.13
N ALA A 367 11.33 -0.14 5.90
CA ALA A 367 12.73 -0.06 5.52
C ALA A 367 12.93 0.66 4.17
N LEU A 368 12.06 0.39 3.19
CA LEU A 368 12.06 1.10 1.91
C LEU A 368 11.79 2.60 2.08
N ILE A 369 10.83 2.97 2.91
CA ILE A 369 10.51 4.38 3.19
C ILE A 369 11.72 5.12 3.78
N GLU A 370 12.35 4.55 4.81
CA GLU A 370 13.50 5.18 5.46
C GLU A 370 14.71 5.28 4.52
N GLU A 371 14.97 4.25 3.70
CA GLU A 371 16.01 4.30 2.68
C GLU A 371 15.71 5.33 1.57
N CYS A 372 14.45 5.53 1.20
CA CYS A 372 14.05 6.58 0.26
C CYS A 372 14.31 7.98 0.84
N TRP A 373 13.96 8.24 2.09
CA TRP A 373 14.26 9.51 2.76
C TRP A 373 15.76 9.76 2.88
N LYS A 374 16.52 8.74 3.28
CA LYS A 374 17.98 8.82 3.43
C LYS A 374 18.70 9.17 2.13
N HIS A 375 18.12 8.83 0.98
CA HIS A 375 18.75 8.97 -0.33
C HIS A 375 18.06 9.95 -1.29
N ASP A 376 17.11 10.74 -0.78
CA ASP A 376 16.30 11.70 -1.56
C ASP A 376 15.68 11.03 -2.81
N VAL A 377 15.03 9.88 -2.61
CA VAL A 377 14.35 9.14 -3.69
C VAL A 377 12.88 9.53 -3.74
N LEU A 378 12.41 9.91 -4.93
CA LEU A 378 11.00 10.15 -5.20
C LEU A 378 10.28 8.81 -5.42
N LEU A 379 9.65 8.30 -4.37
CA LEU A 379 8.85 7.07 -4.40
C LEU A 379 7.38 7.39 -4.73
N ILE A 380 6.89 6.82 -5.84
CA ILE A 380 5.56 7.07 -6.40
C ILE A 380 4.84 5.75 -6.63
N GLY A 381 3.73 5.55 -5.93
CA GLY A 381 2.75 4.50 -6.15
C GLY A 381 1.65 4.97 -7.10
N ILE A 382 1.22 4.11 -8.02
CA ILE A 382 0.15 4.40 -8.98
C ILE A 382 -0.90 3.30 -8.92
N VAL A 383 -2.18 3.67 -8.94
CA VAL A 383 -3.30 2.73 -9.00
C VAL A 383 -4.27 3.11 -10.11
N LYS A 384 -4.54 2.14 -11.00
CA LYS A 384 -5.44 2.28 -12.16
C LYS A 384 -6.91 2.22 -11.75
N ASP A 385 -7.28 1.18 -11.00
CA ASP A 385 -8.67 0.86 -10.71
C ASP A 385 -9.02 1.13 -9.25
N SER A 386 -9.80 2.18 -9.03
CA SER A 386 -10.28 2.53 -7.71
C SER A 386 -11.71 3.05 -7.78
N SER A 387 -12.59 2.39 -7.03
CA SER A 387 -13.96 2.83 -6.76
C SER A 387 -14.06 3.69 -5.50
N SER A 388 -12.96 4.29 -5.06
CA SER A 388 -12.90 5.00 -3.78
C SER A 388 -13.58 6.38 -3.83
N LYS A 389 -13.91 6.89 -2.64
CA LYS A 389 -14.37 8.27 -2.40
C LYS A 389 -13.50 9.00 -1.39
N TYR A 390 -12.19 8.83 -1.48
CA TYR A 390 -11.26 9.42 -0.53
C TYR A 390 -11.16 10.94 -0.70
N LEU A 391 -11.26 11.45 -1.93
CA LEU A 391 -11.23 12.88 -2.19
C LEU A 391 -12.59 13.52 -1.85
N THR A 392 -13.65 13.11 -2.56
CA THR A 392 -14.94 13.82 -2.53
C THR A 392 -15.72 13.61 -1.24
N ARG A 393 -15.73 12.38 -0.69
CA ARG A 393 -16.49 12.07 0.54
C ARG A 393 -15.66 12.30 1.80
N ASN A 394 -14.42 11.80 1.83
CA ASN A 394 -13.62 11.81 3.05
C ASN A 394 -12.88 13.15 3.22
N TYR A 395 -11.89 13.45 2.38
CA TYR A 395 -11.08 14.67 2.50
C TYR A 395 -11.94 15.93 2.46
N MET A 396 -12.69 16.12 1.37
CA MET A 396 -13.48 17.33 1.19
C MET A 396 -14.62 17.43 2.20
N GLY A 397 -15.25 16.30 2.54
CA GLY A 397 -16.26 16.25 3.60
C GLY A 397 -15.70 16.72 4.94
N VAL A 398 -14.53 16.21 5.35
CA VAL A 398 -13.86 16.63 6.57
C VAL A 398 -13.51 18.12 6.52
N MET A 399 -12.88 18.59 5.44
CA MET A 399 -12.50 20.01 5.27
C MET A 399 -13.70 20.97 5.32
N ASP A 400 -14.83 20.58 4.73
CA ASP A 400 -16.10 21.33 4.79
C ASP A 400 -16.63 21.40 6.23
N HIS A 401 -16.66 20.27 6.94
CA HIS A 401 -17.18 20.21 8.31
C HIS A 401 -16.37 21.01 9.32
N ILE A 402 -15.05 21.08 9.15
CA ILE A 402 -14.18 21.90 10.01
C ILE A 402 -14.09 23.36 9.56
N GLY A 403 -14.84 23.76 8.54
CA GLY A 403 -14.93 25.15 8.06
C GLY A 403 -13.72 25.62 7.25
N LYS A 404 -12.89 24.72 6.71
CA LYS A 404 -11.80 25.08 5.79
C LYS A 404 -12.29 25.30 4.36
N TYR A 405 -13.42 24.69 4.00
CA TYR A 405 -14.09 24.91 2.74
C TYR A 405 -15.42 25.62 2.96
N GLU A 406 -15.50 26.86 2.48
CA GLU A 406 -16.73 27.65 2.50
C GLU A 406 -17.56 27.41 1.23
N ASN A 407 -18.89 27.44 1.36
CA ASN A 407 -19.85 27.38 0.25
C ASN A 407 -19.73 26.14 -0.65
N MET A 408 -19.30 25.00 -0.12
CA MET A 408 -19.26 23.75 -0.87
C MET A 408 -20.69 23.23 -1.14
N PRO A 409 -21.12 23.02 -2.39
CA PRO A 409 -22.45 22.49 -2.66
C PRO A 409 -22.61 21.05 -2.19
N HIS A 410 -23.74 20.75 -1.57
CA HIS A 410 -24.11 19.40 -1.18
C HIS A 410 -24.96 18.74 -2.28
N VAL A 411 -24.30 18.19 -3.29
CA VAL A 411 -24.94 17.53 -4.44
C VAL A 411 -24.56 16.06 -4.55
N LEU A 412 -25.33 15.29 -5.31
CA LEU A 412 -25.06 13.88 -5.56
C LEU A 412 -24.03 13.73 -6.68
N LEU A 413 -22.77 13.55 -6.28
CA LEU A 413 -21.67 13.24 -7.21
C LEU A 413 -21.70 11.79 -7.71
N PRO A 414 -20.96 11.45 -8.77
CA PRO A 414 -20.73 10.09 -9.26
C PRO A 414 -20.29 9.07 -8.20
N TRP A 415 -20.29 7.79 -8.57
CA TRP A 415 -20.11 6.68 -7.62
C TRP A 415 -18.69 6.55 -7.07
N SER A 416 -17.70 7.13 -7.71
CA SER A 416 -16.31 7.18 -7.25
C SER A 416 -15.67 8.51 -7.61
N ASP A 417 -14.53 8.81 -6.98
CA ASP A 417 -13.73 9.99 -7.34
C ASP A 417 -13.28 9.90 -8.80
N ARG A 418 -12.91 8.71 -9.30
CA ARG A 418 -12.55 8.48 -10.71
C ARG A 418 -13.72 8.81 -11.64
N ASP A 419 -14.91 8.28 -11.37
CA ASP A 419 -16.09 8.55 -12.22
C ASP A 419 -16.38 10.04 -12.31
N PHE A 420 -16.27 10.76 -11.18
CA PHE A 420 -16.46 12.21 -11.13
C PHE A 420 -15.41 12.94 -11.94
N LEU A 421 -14.15 12.61 -11.73
CA LEU A 421 -13.02 13.25 -12.40
C LEU A 421 -12.98 13.01 -13.91
N GLU A 422 -13.41 11.83 -14.37
CA GLU A 422 -13.52 11.51 -15.79
C GLU A 422 -14.64 12.29 -16.50
N THR A 423 -15.60 12.89 -15.75
CA THR A 423 -16.59 13.80 -16.34
C THR A 423 -16.05 15.21 -16.59
N LEU A 424 -14.99 15.64 -15.91
CA LEU A 424 -14.55 17.03 -15.95
C LEU A 424 -14.16 17.53 -17.35
N PRO A 425 -13.46 16.74 -18.19
CA PRO A 425 -13.18 17.16 -19.55
C PRO A 425 -14.43 17.41 -20.42
N TRP A 426 -15.59 16.87 -20.05
CA TRP A 426 -16.86 17.15 -20.72
C TRP A 426 -17.54 18.43 -20.21
N ILE A 427 -17.18 18.87 -19.00
CA ILE A 427 -17.73 20.06 -18.34
C ILE A 427 -16.91 21.31 -18.70
N ASP A 428 -15.59 21.21 -18.72
CA ASP A 428 -14.69 22.34 -18.95
C ASP A 428 -13.69 22.06 -20.09
N ASP A 429 -13.85 22.80 -21.19
CA ASP A 429 -12.98 22.70 -22.37
C ASP A 429 -11.56 23.23 -22.12
N SER A 430 -11.34 24.04 -21.07
CA SER A 430 -10.01 24.52 -20.70
C SER A 430 -9.13 23.45 -20.05
N ILE A 431 -9.72 22.34 -19.57
CA ILE A 431 -8.95 21.21 -19.06
C ILE A 431 -8.17 20.58 -20.21
N THR A 432 -6.85 20.55 -20.05
CA THR A 432 -5.89 19.90 -20.94
C THR A 432 -5.02 18.94 -20.14
N ALA A 433 -4.61 17.84 -20.75
CA ALA A 433 -3.70 16.88 -20.11
C ALA A 433 -2.23 17.34 -20.27
N PRO A 434 -1.38 17.11 -19.26
CA PRO A 434 -1.70 16.50 -17.97
C PRO A 434 -2.33 17.50 -17.00
N TRP A 435 -3.27 17.01 -16.22
CA TRP A 435 -3.87 17.74 -15.11
C TRP A 435 -3.98 16.82 -13.89
N SER A 436 -4.06 17.42 -12.71
CA SER A 436 -4.26 16.71 -11.46
C SER A 436 -5.21 17.46 -10.54
N THR A 437 -5.74 16.77 -9.54
CA THR A 437 -6.27 17.42 -8.34
C THR A 437 -5.11 18.00 -7.53
N ILE A 438 -5.39 18.87 -6.58
CA ILE A 438 -4.49 19.12 -5.44
C ILE A 438 -4.13 17.81 -4.73
N GLU A 439 -3.01 17.83 -4.01
CA GLU A 439 -2.66 16.75 -3.10
C GLU A 439 -3.37 16.88 -1.75
N PHE A 440 -3.56 15.74 -1.10
CA PHE A 440 -4.08 15.64 0.27
C PHE A 440 -3.45 14.43 0.96
N ASP A 441 -3.43 14.43 2.28
CA ASP A 441 -2.86 13.36 3.09
C ASP A 441 -3.59 12.01 2.90
N SER A 442 -2.85 10.91 2.79
CA SER A 442 -3.46 9.57 2.68
C SER A 442 -4.20 9.12 3.94
N VAL A 443 -4.07 9.81 5.08
CA VAL A 443 -4.87 9.54 6.30
C VAL A 443 -6.38 9.63 6.05
N PHE A 444 -6.82 10.43 5.06
CA PHE A 444 -8.23 10.52 4.65
C PHE A 444 -8.78 9.24 4.01
N MET A 445 -7.95 8.20 3.82
CA MET A 445 -8.45 6.86 3.51
C MET A 445 -9.31 6.28 4.65
N THR A 446 -8.99 6.61 5.90
CA THR A 446 -9.71 6.13 7.08
C THR A 446 -10.40 7.24 7.85
N LEU A 447 -9.89 8.47 7.80
CA LEU A 447 -10.52 9.63 8.41
C LEU A 447 -11.70 10.11 7.57
N HIS A 448 -12.89 10.11 8.14
CA HIS A 448 -14.12 10.47 7.43
C HIS A 448 -15.18 11.02 8.38
N ILE A 449 -16.27 11.54 7.82
CA ILE A 449 -17.45 11.96 8.58
C ILE A 449 -18.47 10.85 8.60
N GLU A 450 -18.99 10.58 9.78
CA GLU A 450 -20.14 9.72 10.00
C GLU A 450 -21.23 10.50 10.77
N LYS A 451 -22.48 10.09 10.61
CA LYS A 451 -23.59 10.62 11.42
C LYS A 451 -23.86 9.64 12.55
N ASP A 452 -23.93 10.13 13.78
CA ASP A 452 -24.38 9.32 14.90
C ASP A 452 -25.89 9.04 14.85
N GLU A 453 -26.38 8.21 15.77
CA GLU A 453 -27.81 7.83 15.86
C GLU A 453 -28.74 9.04 16.00
N ASN A 454 -28.22 10.15 16.54
CA ASN A 454 -28.95 11.41 16.71
C ASN A 454 -28.81 12.34 15.49
N GLY A 455 -28.13 11.90 14.43
CA GLY A 455 -27.89 12.65 13.20
C GLY A 455 -26.76 13.67 13.27
N ASN A 456 -26.02 13.75 14.39
CA ASN A 456 -24.89 14.67 14.51
C ASN A 456 -23.70 14.14 13.72
N LYS A 457 -23.09 15.02 12.91
CA LYS A 457 -21.87 14.71 12.17
C LYS A 457 -20.68 14.68 13.13
N LYS A 458 -19.88 13.62 13.07
CA LYS A 458 -18.61 13.48 13.81
C LYS A 458 -17.53 12.98 12.87
N ILE A 459 -16.29 13.43 13.12
CA ILE A 459 -15.11 12.88 12.46
C ILE A 459 -14.70 11.60 13.18
N LEU A 460 -14.52 10.54 12.42
CA LEU A 460 -14.17 9.20 12.91
C LEU A 460 -13.10 8.55 12.03
N GLY A 461 -12.38 7.61 12.63
CA GLY A 461 -11.56 6.64 11.91
C GLY A 461 -12.37 5.42 11.49
N VAL A 462 -11.73 4.46 10.83
CA VAL A 462 -12.35 3.15 10.58
C VAL A 462 -12.61 2.44 11.91
N ARG A 463 -13.78 1.80 12.04
CA ARG A 463 -14.24 1.21 13.33
C ARG A 463 -14.25 2.23 14.48
N GLY A 464 -14.43 3.52 14.18
CA GLY A 464 -14.55 4.60 15.15
C GLY A 464 -13.22 5.28 15.50
N ASN A 465 -12.14 4.54 15.72
CA ASN A 465 -10.88 5.09 16.26
C ASN A 465 -9.61 4.78 15.45
N ILE A 466 -9.68 3.94 14.41
CA ILE A 466 -8.50 3.54 13.63
C ILE A 466 -8.23 4.61 12.57
N VAL A 467 -7.14 5.33 12.74
CA VAL A 467 -6.66 6.36 11.82
C VAL A 467 -5.34 5.87 11.21
N ALA A 468 -5.41 5.32 10.00
CA ALA A 468 -4.29 4.74 9.24
C ALA A 468 -4.40 5.06 7.73
N PRO A 469 -3.31 5.20 6.97
CA PRO A 469 -1.90 5.21 7.39
C PRO A 469 -1.56 6.39 8.33
N PRO A 470 -0.32 6.46 8.88
CA PRO A 470 0.16 7.65 9.55
C PRO A 470 -0.05 8.92 8.70
N GLU A 471 -0.52 9.99 9.33
CA GLU A 471 -0.55 11.31 8.70
C GLU A 471 0.87 11.78 8.40
N ARG A 472 0.99 12.70 7.44
CA ARG A 472 2.24 13.29 6.95
C ARG A 472 3.18 12.31 6.23
N LEU A 473 2.80 11.04 6.11
CA LEU A 473 3.64 10.01 5.49
C LEU A 473 3.49 9.98 3.96
N PHE A 474 2.25 9.95 3.47
CA PHE A 474 1.97 9.89 2.04
C PHE A 474 1.02 11.00 1.61
N ALA A 475 1.30 11.58 0.44
CA ALA A 475 0.44 12.55 -0.23
C ALA A 475 -0.21 11.89 -1.44
N ARG A 476 -1.52 12.08 -1.57
CA ARG A 476 -2.34 11.49 -2.62
C ARG A 476 -2.91 12.56 -3.54
N SER A 477 -2.95 12.26 -4.83
CA SER A 477 -3.68 13.04 -5.83
C SER A 477 -4.28 12.14 -6.89
N LEU A 478 -5.16 12.69 -7.73
CA LEU A 478 -5.71 12.02 -8.89
C LEU A 478 -5.32 12.82 -10.14
N ALA A 479 -4.94 12.12 -11.21
CA ALA A 479 -4.42 12.77 -12.41
C ALA A 479 -4.81 12.05 -13.69
N GLN A 480 -4.76 12.79 -14.81
CA GLN A 480 -4.97 12.25 -16.15
C GLN A 480 -3.89 12.79 -17.09
N PHE A 481 -3.26 11.88 -17.83
CA PHE A 481 -2.11 12.17 -18.70
C PHE A 481 -2.41 12.11 -20.20
N TYR A 482 -3.65 11.79 -20.58
CA TYR A 482 -4.05 11.78 -21.99
C TYR A 482 -5.43 12.39 -22.18
N LEU A 483 -5.50 13.39 -23.05
CA LEU A 483 -6.73 14.05 -23.48
C LEU A 483 -6.56 14.58 -24.91
N ASN A 484 -7.49 14.25 -25.79
CA ASN A 484 -7.48 14.67 -27.19
C ASN A 484 -8.89 15.01 -27.68
N ARG A 485 -9.06 16.29 -28.04
CA ARG A 485 -10.32 16.88 -28.55
C ARG A 485 -10.38 17.04 -30.08
N SER A 486 -9.40 16.50 -30.82
CA SER A 486 -9.34 16.67 -32.28
C SER A 486 -10.45 15.92 -33.06
N LYS A 487 -11.12 14.96 -32.41
CA LYS A 487 -12.23 14.19 -33.00
C LYS A 487 -13.57 14.60 -32.37
N LYS A 488 -14.67 14.28 -33.07
CA LYS A 488 -16.05 14.52 -32.59
C LYS A 488 -16.34 13.86 -31.24
N SER A 489 -15.73 12.69 -30.98
CA SER A 489 -15.74 12.03 -29.68
C SER A 489 -14.48 12.37 -28.92
N LEU A 490 -14.63 12.84 -27.67
CA LEU A 490 -13.51 13.05 -26.77
C LEU A 490 -12.74 11.74 -26.56
N LEU A 491 -11.42 11.76 -26.79
CA LEU A 491 -10.53 10.66 -26.45
C LEU A 491 -9.76 11.04 -25.19
N TYR A 492 -9.84 10.23 -24.16
CA TYR A 492 -9.17 10.49 -22.88
C TYR A 492 -8.69 9.18 -22.25
N GLY A 493 -7.58 9.25 -21.50
CA GLY A 493 -7.08 8.15 -20.68
C GLY A 493 -7.79 8.12 -19.33
N HIS A 494 -7.70 7.01 -18.60
CA HIS A 494 -8.30 6.93 -17.28
C HIS A 494 -7.66 7.89 -16.29
N VAL A 495 -8.45 8.34 -15.32
CA VAL A 495 -7.92 9.07 -14.17
C VAL A 495 -7.27 8.05 -13.22
N ILE A 496 -5.99 8.25 -12.93
CA ILE A 496 -5.20 7.38 -12.06
C ILE A 496 -5.01 8.01 -10.68
N PHE A 497 -4.96 7.16 -9.66
CA PHE A 497 -4.59 7.57 -8.31
C PHE A 497 -3.07 7.52 -8.18
N ILE A 498 -2.51 8.59 -7.64
CA ILE A 498 -1.09 8.70 -7.36
C ILE A 498 -0.94 8.87 -5.85
N ASP A 499 -0.09 8.04 -5.27
CA ASP A 499 0.28 8.07 -3.86
C ASP A 499 1.80 8.24 -3.81
N ARG A 500 2.32 9.30 -3.22
CA ARG A 500 3.77 9.51 -3.14
C ARG A 500 4.22 9.63 -1.70
N LEU A 501 5.46 9.22 -1.45
CA LEU A 501 6.12 9.48 -0.18
C LEU A 501 6.35 10.99 -0.03
N VAL A 502 6.01 11.54 1.14
CA VAL A 502 6.28 12.94 1.48
C VAL A 502 7.78 13.10 1.75
N ILE A 503 8.39 14.14 1.20
CA ILE A 503 9.82 14.39 1.24
C ILE A 503 10.06 15.77 1.88
N PRO A 504 10.54 15.82 3.14
CA PRO A 504 10.71 17.07 3.88
C PRO A 504 11.47 18.17 3.13
N LYS A 505 12.48 17.77 2.35
CA LYS A 505 13.40 18.66 1.63
C LYS A 505 12.72 19.52 0.56
N ILE A 506 11.62 19.05 -0.02
CA ILE A 506 10.92 19.72 -1.14
C ILE A 506 9.46 20.05 -0.81
N ASP A 507 8.85 19.33 0.13
CA ASP A 507 7.47 19.56 0.51
C ASP A 507 7.31 20.75 1.44
N ASN A 508 6.49 21.72 1.01
CA ASN A 508 6.06 22.81 1.86
C ASN A 508 4.80 22.39 2.62
N LEU A 509 4.98 21.89 3.84
CA LEU A 509 3.91 21.29 4.63
C LEU A 509 3.00 22.36 5.23
N GLU A 510 1.77 22.45 4.71
CA GLU A 510 0.68 23.15 5.36
C GLU A 510 -0.20 22.11 6.07
N ASN A 511 -0.15 22.10 7.40
CA ASN A 511 -0.92 21.17 8.21
C ASN A 511 -2.21 21.83 8.69
N VAL A 512 -3.30 21.06 8.74
CA VAL A 512 -4.54 21.49 9.40
C VAL A 512 -4.73 20.66 10.65
N THR A 513 -4.95 21.33 11.78
CA THR A 513 -5.30 20.67 13.03
C THR A 513 -6.76 20.23 13.01
N ILE A 514 -6.99 18.93 13.25
CA ILE A 514 -8.29 18.31 13.42
C ILE A 514 -8.36 17.80 14.87
N ASP A 515 -9.14 18.49 15.69
CA ASP A 515 -9.34 18.20 17.12
C ASP A 515 -10.81 17.90 17.45
N GLN A 516 -11.70 17.93 16.45
CA GLN A 516 -13.08 17.51 16.60
C GLN A 516 -13.06 16.01 16.90
N ASN A 517 -13.54 15.64 18.10
CA ASN A 517 -13.45 14.28 18.65
C ASN A 517 -12.05 13.87 19.16
N LYS A 518 -11.26 14.83 19.68
CA LYS A 518 -9.94 14.60 20.31
C LYS A 518 -9.93 13.51 21.38
N GLU A 519 -11.03 13.29 22.08
CA GLU A 519 -11.14 12.26 23.12
C GLU A 519 -11.02 10.84 22.55
N ILE A 520 -11.37 10.65 21.27
CA ILE A 520 -11.33 9.35 20.58
C ILE A 520 -10.18 9.27 19.58
N LEU A 521 -9.89 10.35 18.85
CA LEU A 521 -8.88 10.34 17.77
C LEU A 521 -7.56 10.98 18.18
N GLY A 522 -7.53 11.71 19.29
CA GLY A 522 -6.45 12.63 19.61
C GLY A 522 -6.45 13.80 18.64
N VAL A 523 -5.33 14.51 18.59
CA VAL A 523 -5.13 15.57 17.59
C VAL A 523 -4.53 14.93 16.33
N VAL A 524 -5.19 15.16 15.19
CA VAL A 524 -4.77 14.68 13.87
C VAL A 524 -4.34 15.90 13.05
N GLU A 525 -3.18 15.85 12.42
CA GLU A 525 -2.56 16.97 11.71
C GLU A 525 -2.15 16.57 10.28
N PRO A 526 -3.11 16.32 9.38
CA PRO A 526 -2.83 15.98 7.99
C PRO A 526 -2.21 17.14 7.20
N ILE A 527 -1.42 16.79 6.19
CA ILE A 527 -0.99 17.72 5.14
C ILE A 527 -2.17 18.02 4.20
N VAL A 528 -2.41 19.29 3.92
CA VAL A 528 -3.48 19.69 3.01
C VAL A 528 -3.04 20.83 2.09
N PHE A 529 -3.56 20.81 0.86
CA PHE A 529 -3.39 21.91 -0.08
C PHE A 529 -4.77 22.46 -0.45
N LEU A 530 -5.25 23.47 0.26
CA LEU A 530 -6.66 23.90 0.17
C LEU A 530 -7.06 24.51 -1.20
N ASP A 531 -6.08 24.90 -2.01
CA ASP A 531 -6.29 25.54 -3.31
C ASP A 531 -5.16 25.19 -4.30
N LYS A 532 -5.46 25.12 -5.59
CA LYS A 532 -4.51 24.85 -6.68
C LYS A 532 -3.36 25.86 -6.75
N ASP A 533 -3.59 27.09 -6.28
CA ASP A 533 -2.61 28.18 -6.33
C ASP A 533 -1.57 28.06 -5.20
N LYS A 534 -1.77 27.13 -4.25
CA LYS A 534 -0.77 26.80 -3.23
C LYS A 534 0.45 26.13 -3.88
N ARG A 535 1.64 26.63 -3.54
CA ARG A 535 2.90 26.07 -4.04
C ARG A 535 3.11 24.66 -3.50
N ASN A 536 3.25 23.70 -4.41
CA ASN A 536 3.60 22.32 -4.11
C ASN A 536 4.61 21.83 -5.18
N GLY A 537 5.90 22.08 -4.92
CA GLY A 537 6.97 21.78 -5.86
C GLY A 537 7.16 20.28 -6.10
N ALA A 538 6.90 19.45 -5.09
CA ALA A 538 6.98 18.01 -5.21
C ALA A 538 5.90 17.45 -6.15
N GLN A 539 4.66 17.91 -6.03
CA GLN A 539 3.58 17.56 -6.95
C GLN A 539 3.89 18.04 -8.37
N ASP A 540 4.36 19.28 -8.53
CA ASP A 540 4.71 19.84 -9.84
C ASP A 540 5.81 19.01 -10.53
N LEU A 541 6.86 18.65 -9.79
CA LEU A 541 7.95 17.81 -10.28
C LEU A 541 7.47 16.40 -10.64
N MET A 542 6.68 15.78 -9.76
CA MET A 542 6.08 14.45 -9.98
C MET A 542 5.22 14.43 -11.24
N MET A 543 4.33 15.40 -11.41
CA MET A 543 3.42 15.48 -12.57
C MET A 543 4.19 15.61 -13.88
N TYR A 544 5.27 16.38 -13.89
CA TYR A 544 6.13 16.48 -15.07
C TYR A 544 6.86 15.16 -15.37
N ILE A 545 7.43 14.52 -14.36
CA ILE A 545 8.13 13.24 -14.51
C ILE A 545 7.16 12.18 -15.07
N LEU A 546 5.95 12.08 -14.51
CA LEU A 546 4.97 11.10 -14.96
C LEU A 546 4.50 11.38 -16.39
N ASP A 547 4.32 12.63 -16.79
CA ASP A 547 4.06 12.99 -18.19
C ASP A 547 5.20 12.55 -19.11
N LEU A 548 6.45 12.84 -18.74
CA LEU A 548 7.64 12.45 -19.51
C LEU A 548 7.73 10.92 -19.67
N LEU A 549 7.32 10.16 -18.64
CA LEU A 549 7.28 8.71 -18.65
C LEU A 549 6.02 8.13 -19.34
N THR A 550 5.05 8.96 -19.72
CA THR A 550 3.79 8.56 -20.38
C THR A 550 3.81 8.98 -21.85
N ARG A 551 4.48 8.21 -22.72
CA ARG A 551 4.53 8.53 -24.15
C ARG A 551 3.34 7.96 -24.93
N ASN A 552 2.44 7.24 -24.26
CA ASN A 552 1.26 6.60 -24.85
C ASN A 552 1.64 5.66 -26.01
N LEU A 553 2.71 4.88 -25.82
CA LEU A 553 3.18 3.92 -26.84
C LEU A 553 2.24 2.71 -27.01
N TYR A 554 1.43 2.44 -25.99
CA TYR A 554 0.63 1.24 -25.83
C TYR A 554 -0.87 1.61 -25.83
N PRO A 555 -1.63 1.27 -26.89
CA PRO A 555 -3.05 1.58 -26.98
C PRO A 555 -3.91 0.99 -25.85
N GLU A 556 -3.47 -0.11 -25.25
CA GLU A 556 -4.16 -0.81 -24.17
C GLU A 556 -4.09 -0.09 -22.81
N VAL A 557 -3.14 0.83 -22.63
CA VAL A 557 -2.91 1.56 -21.36
C VAL A 557 -2.62 3.04 -21.59
N ILE A 558 -3.43 3.69 -22.43
CA ILE A 558 -3.31 5.12 -22.72
C ILE A 558 -3.44 5.95 -21.42
N GLY A 559 -2.53 6.90 -21.21
CA GLY A 559 -2.47 7.77 -20.04
C GLY A 559 -1.80 7.15 -18.82
N TYR A 560 -1.16 5.99 -18.97
CA TYR A 560 -0.44 5.30 -17.90
C TYR A 560 1.08 5.27 -18.18
N PRO A 561 1.96 5.42 -17.16
CA PRO A 561 3.41 5.47 -17.40
C PRO A 561 3.96 4.20 -18.07
N ASP A 562 4.64 4.38 -19.20
CA ASP A 562 5.16 3.28 -20.02
C ASP A 562 6.12 2.36 -19.24
N PRO A 563 6.99 2.84 -18.32
CA PRO A 563 7.86 1.96 -17.54
C PRO A 563 7.12 0.95 -16.66
N LEU A 564 5.99 1.32 -16.06
CA LEU A 564 5.20 0.40 -15.23
C LEU A 564 4.52 -0.66 -16.10
N HIS A 565 3.98 -0.27 -17.26
CA HIS A 565 3.43 -1.25 -18.20
C HIS A 565 4.47 -2.24 -18.72
N LYS A 566 5.71 -1.78 -18.94
CA LYS A 566 6.82 -2.68 -19.26
C LYS A 566 7.19 -3.61 -18.11
N ALA A 567 7.10 -3.14 -16.87
CA ALA A 567 7.33 -3.97 -15.69
C ALA A 567 6.25 -5.07 -15.58
N ASP A 568 4.97 -4.73 -15.76
CA ASP A 568 3.83 -5.67 -15.85
C ASP A 568 4.10 -6.74 -16.92
N TRP A 569 4.53 -6.33 -18.11
CA TRP A 569 4.88 -7.26 -19.19
C TRP A 569 6.04 -8.18 -18.85
N GLY A 570 7.07 -7.65 -18.19
CA GLY A 570 8.19 -8.43 -17.68
C GLY A 570 7.73 -9.50 -16.69
N ALA A 571 6.94 -9.11 -15.70
CA ALA A 571 6.36 -10.01 -14.69
C ALA A 571 5.44 -11.07 -15.33
N LYS A 572 4.55 -10.67 -16.25
CA LYS A 572 3.69 -11.59 -17.03
C LYS A 572 4.51 -12.53 -17.90
N SER A 573 5.64 -12.10 -18.44
CA SER A 573 6.53 -12.98 -19.21
C SER A 573 7.18 -14.04 -18.33
N LEU A 574 7.58 -13.71 -17.10
CA LEU A 574 8.08 -14.70 -16.14
C LEU A 574 7.01 -15.71 -15.77
N TYR A 575 5.81 -15.21 -15.46
CA TYR A 575 4.64 -16.07 -15.22
C TYR A 575 4.38 -17.03 -16.38
N LYS A 576 4.37 -16.56 -17.63
CA LYS A 576 4.16 -17.41 -18.82
C LYS A 576 5.23 -18.50 -18.99
N LYS A 577 6.46 -18.27 -18.53
CA LYS A 577 7.53 -19.28 -18.56
C LYS A 577 7.37 -20.33 -17.47
N ILE A 578 6.90 -19.93 -16.29
CA ILE A 578 6.84 -20.80 -15.10
C ILE A 578 5.52 -21.57 -15.02
N LYS A 579 4.42 -20.97 -15.47
CA LYS A 579 3.09 -21.59 -15.44
C LYS A 579 3.07 -23.01 -16.06
N PRO A 580 3.68 -23.27 -17.24
CA PRO A 580 3.71 -24.63 -17.80
C PRO A 580 4.47 -25.62 -16.93
N ILE A 581 5.52 -25.18 -16.22
CA ILE A 581 6.30 -26.02 -15.31
C ILE A 581 5.41 -26.45 -14.14
N ILE A 582 4.72 -25.50 -13.50
CA ILE A 582 3.76 -25.76 -12.42
C ILE A 582 2.60 -26.64 -12.90
N ASP A 583 2.05 -26.38 -14.08
CA ASP A 583 0.96 -27.21 -14.62
C ASP A 583 1.43 -28.64 -14.92
N SER A 584 2.69 -28.82 -15.33
CA SER A 584 3.26 -30.13 -15.63
C SER A 584 3.65 -30.94 -14.39
N SER A 585 3.87 -30.31 -13.23
CA SER A 585 4.24 -31.04 -12.00
C SER A 585 3.13 -31.97 -11.52
N ASP A 586 1.87 -31.70 -11.87
CA ASP A 586 0.72 -32.57 -11.63
C ASP A 586 0.90 -33.95 -12.30
N ILE A 587 1.54 -34.01 -13.46
CA ILE A 587 1.78 -35.26 -14.19
C ILE A 587 2.72 -36.17 -13.40
N SER A 588 3.79 -35.60 -12.83
CA SER A 588 4.74 -36.35 -12.00
C SER A 588 4.08 -36.89 -10.73
N LEU A 589 3.27 -36.07 -10.05
CA LEU A 589 2.54 -36.48 -8.85
C LEU A 589 1.52 -37.58 -9.14
N ARG A 590 0.74 -37.42 -10.21
CA ARG A 590 -0.23 -38.43 -10.66
C ARG A 590 0.42 -39.72 -11.09
N SER A 591 1.67 -39.73 -11.54
CA SER A 591 2.34 -40.96 -11.98
C SER A 591 2.65 -41.93 -10.83
N ASN A 592 2.70 -41.45 -9.59
CA ASN A 592 2.99 -42.28 -8.42
C ASN A 592 1.76 -43.12 -8.02
N PRO A 593 1.86 -44.48 -8.05
CA PRO A 593 0.74 -45.37 -7.74
C PRO A 593 0.15 -45.18 -6.33
N ALA A 594 0.95 -44.72 -5.37
CA ALA A 594 0.51 -44.52 -3.99
C ALA A 594 -0.57 -43.43 -3.85
N HIS A 595 -0.62 -42.49 -4.79
CA HIS A 595 -1.56 -41.36 -4.80
C HIS A 595 -2.73 -41.57 -5.77
N LYS A 596 -2.81 -42.73 -6.43
CA LYS A 596 -3.90 -43.03 -7.36
C LYS A 596 -5.04 -43.75 -6.63
N THR A 597 -6.24 -43.19 -6.74
CA THR A 597 -7.45 -43.92 -6.35
C THR A 597 -7.73 -45.06 -7.32
N PHE A 598 -8.41 -46.11 -6.84
CA PHE A 598 -8.83 -47.24 -7.68
C PHE A 598 -9.67 -46.78 -8.90
N ARG A 599 -10.42 -45.67 -8.75
CA ARG A 599 -11.19 -45.05 -9.84
C ARG A 599 -10.27 -44.50 -10.94
N GLN A 600 -9.21 -43.78 -10.58
CA GLN A 600 -8.25 -43.20 -11.54
C GLN A 600 -7.46 -44.30 -12.27
N LEU A 601 -7.04 -45.35 -11.54
CA LEU A 601 -6.39 -46.52 -12.16
C LEU A 601 -7.30 -47.22 -13.18
N ARG A 602 -8.60 -47.34 -12.87
CA ARG A 602 -9.59 -47.95 -13.77
C ARG A 602 -9.88 -47.11 -15.02
N GLU A 603 -9.81 -45.79 -14.92
CA GLU A 603 -10.02 -44.88 -16.06
C GLU A 603 -8.82 -44.87 -17.02
N GLU A 604 -7.59 -45.04 -16.52
CA GLU A 604 -6.39 -45.18 -17.36
C GLU A 604 -6.36 -46.52 -18.11
N ILE A 605 -6.75 -47.63 -17.47
CA ILE A 605 -6.85 -48.95 -18.10
C ILE A 605 -7.90 -48.96 -19.23
N ARG A 606 -8.90 -48.08 -19.19
CA ARG A 606 -9.92 -47.93 -20.25
C ARG A 606 -9.46 -47.09 -21.45
N ARG A 607 -8.32 -46.40 -21.37
CA ARG A 607 -7.78 -45.54 -22.44
C ARG A 607 -6.65 -46.19 -23.24
N ILE A 608 -6.25 -47.41 -22.89
CA ILE A 608 -5.41 -48.31 -23.70
C ILE A 608 -6.36 -49.27 -24.42
#